data_AF-A0A0T9Y586-F1
#
_entry.id   AF-A0A0T9Y586-F1
#
_cell.length_a   1.000
_cell.length_b   1.000
_cell.length_c   1.000
_cell.angle_alpha   90.00
_cell.angle_beta   90.00
_cell.angle_gamma   90.00
#
_symmetry.space_group_name_H-M   'P 1'
#
loop_
_entity.id
_entity.type
_entity.pdbx_description
1 polymer ?
#
loop_
_entity_poly.entity_id
_entity_poly.type
_entity_poly.pdbx_seq_one_letter_code
_entity_poly.pdbx_strand_id
1 'polypeptide(L)'
;MGYSFTSPEVAGALISAKRRGVDVRGGLDWKANTGKNNNASRVTMNLLTSAGIPVRTVSVYKILHDKVIVSDGRHTEVGSFNYSRAADRSNSENVLSSGMTQS
;
A
#
# COMPACT_ATOMS: atom_id res chain seq x y z
N MET A 1 -2.78 2.21 -3.80
CA MET A 1 -3.87 2.60 -2.88
C MET A 1 -4.12 1.47 -1.93
N GLY A 2 -4.34 1.74 -0.64
CA GLY A 2 -4.52 0.67 0.35
C GLY A 2 -5.46 1.05 1.50
N TYR A 3 -6.21 0.08 1.98
CA TYR A 3 -7.04 0.23 3.17
C TYR A 3 -6.19 0.21 4.44
N SER A 4 -5.64 -0.95 4.83
CA SER A 4 -4.75 -1.08 5.99
C SER A 4 -3.30 -1.29 5.55
N PHE A 5 -2.38 -0.50 6.11
CA PHE A 5 -0.96 -0.54 5.77
C PHE A 5 -0.09 -0.71 7.01
N THR A 6 0.24 -1.95 7.37
CA THR A 6 1.00 -2.28 8.58
C THR A 6 2.20 -3.19 8.32
N SER A 7 2.38 -3.74 7.10
CA SER A 7 3.49 -4.63 6.77
C SER A 7 4.81 -3.86 6.58
N PRO A 8 5.84 -4.11 7.42
CA PRO A 8 7.17 -3.57 7.18
C PRO A 8 7.85 -4.20 5.95
N GLU A 9 7.47 -5.42 5.55
CA GLU A 9 7.99 -6.09 4.37
C GLU A 9 7.57 -5.35 3.09
N VAL A 10 6.28 -5.01 2.97
CA VAL A 10 5.77 -4.18 1.87
C VAL A 10 6.44 -2.80 1.86
N ALA A 11 6.60 -2.17 3.04
CA ALA A 11 7.29 -0.88 3.11
C ALA A 11 8.75 -0.98 2.67
N GLY A 12 9.47 -2.02 3.08
CA GLY A 12 10.84 -2.28 2.66
C GLY A 12 10.97 -2.46 1.15
N ALA A 13 10.02 -3.17 0.52
CA ALA A 13 9.97 -3.33 -0.93
C ALA A 13 9.78 -1.99 -1.66
N LEU A 14 8.86 -1.15 -1.18
CA LEU A 14 8.59 0.19 -1.75
C LEU A 14 9.80 1.13 -1.60
N ILE A 15 10.45 1.13 -0.44
CA ILE A 15 11.69 1.90 -0.20
C ILE A 15 12.80 1.43 -1.12
N SER A 16 12.94 0.11 -1.29
CA SER A 16 13.94 -0.46 -2.20
C SER A 16 13.67 -0.06 -3.65
N ALA A 17 12.40 -0.02 -4.08
CA ALA A 17 12.03 0.47 -5.40
C ALA A 17 12.40 1.96 -5.58
N LYS A 18 12.09 2.82 -4.60
CA LYS A 18 12.48 4.23 -4.63
C LYS A 18 13.99 4.42 -4.74
N ARG A 19 14.78 3.61 -4.01
CA ARG A 19 16.26 3.61 -4.08
C ARG A 19 16.80 3.20 -5.45
N ARG A 20 16.07 2.35 -6.19
CA ARG A 20 16.39 2.01 -7.59
C ARG A 20 15.97 3.10 -8.59
N GLY A 21 15.43 4.22 -8.13
CA GLY A 21 15.00 5.35 -8.97
C GLY A 21 13.54 5.30 -9.43
N VAL A 22 12.75 4.33 -8.95
CA VAL A 22 11.32 4.26 -9.27
C VAL A 22 10.57 5.41 -8.59
N ASP A 23 9.65 6.08 -9.31
CA ASP A 23 8.73 7.03 -8.69
C ASP A 23 7.63 6.27 -7.93
N VAL A 24 7.69 6.29 -6.61
CA VAL A 24 6.77 5.60 -5.71
C VAL A 24 5.94 6.62 -4.96
N ARG A 25 4.62 6.44 -4.93
CA ARG A 25 3.66 7.28 -4.19
C ARG A 25 2.55 6.42 -3.59
N GLY A 26 2.02 6.82 -2.44
CA GLY A 26 0.99 6.07 -1.70
C GLY A 26 -0.25 6.89 -1.39
N GLY A 27 -1.42 6.24 -1.47
CA GLY A 27 -2.68 6.75 -0.93
C GLY A 27 -3.34 5.70 -0.04
N LEU A 28 -3.69 6.09 1.18
CA LEU A 28 -4.16 5.18 2.24
C LEU A 28 -5.46 5.67 2.87
N ASP A 29 -6.29 4.75 3.39
CA ASP A 29 -7.46 5.13 4.18
C ASP A 29 -7.02 5.86 5.46
N TRP A 30 -7.61 7.01 5.75
CA TRP A 30 -7.27 7.78 6.94
C TRP A 30 -7.60 7.00 8.22
N LYS A 31 -8.84 6.54 8.36
CA LYS A 31 -9.34 5.96 9.61
C LYS A 31 -8.61 4.67 9.98
N ALA A 32 -8.34 3.82 9.00
CA ALA A 32 -7.64 2.56 9.18
C ALA A 32 -6.14 2.72 9.50
N ASN A 33 -5.54 3.90 9.29
CA ASN A 33 -4.11 4.10 9.50
C ASN A 33 -3.73 5.16 10.54
N THR A 34 -4.68 5.98 11.00
CA THR A 34 -4.41 7.07 11.98
C THR A 34 -5.17 6.98 13.29
N GLY A 35 -6.08 5.99 13.43
CA GLY A 35 -6.75 5.71 14.71
C GLY A 35 -5.78 5.46 15.86
N LYS A 36 -6.25 5.70 17.11
CA LYS A 36 -5.43 5.62 18.35
C LYS A 36 -4.63 4.32 18.50
N ASN A 37 -5.15 3.21 17.97
CA ASN A 37 -4.54 1.88 18.10
C ASN A 37 -3.71 1.46 16.88
N ASN A 38 -3.58 2.31 15.85
CA ASN A 38 -2.92 1.97 14.58
C ASN A 38 -1.44 2.38 14.58
N ASN A 39 -0.74 2.12 15.69
CA ASN A 39 0.67 2.49 15.86
C ASN A 39 1.56 1.86 14.79
N ALA A 40 1.29 0.60 14.43
CA ALA A 40 2.00 -0.09 13.35
C ALA A 40 1.85 0.67 12.02
N SER A 41 0.64 1.10 11.65
CA SER A 41 0.43 1.86 10.42
C SER A 41 1.19 3.18 10.42
N ARG A 42 1.18 3.90 11.55
CA ARG A 42 1.90 5.17 11.68
C ARG A 42 3.40 4.97 11.53
N VAL A 43 3.97 3.94 12.14
CA VAL A 43 5.39 3.60 11.98
C VAL A 43 5.71 3.26 10.53
N THR A 44 4.91 2.41 9.89
CA THR A 44 5.14 2.01 8.50
C THR A 44 4.99 3.18 7.52
N MET A 45 4.02 4.08 7.73
CA MET A 45 3.91 5.32 6.96
C MET A 45 5.11 6.24 7.17
N ASN A 46 5.58 6.38 8.41
CA ASN A 46 6.76 7.18 8.73
C ASN A 46 8.01 6.66 8.00
N LEU A 47 8.21 5.34 7.90
CA LEU A 47 9.31 4.74 7.14
C LEU A 47 9.30 5.19 5.67
N LEU A 48 8.12 5.20 5.03
CA LEU A 48 7.97 5.66 3.65
C LEU A 48 8.29 7.16 3.52
N THR A 49 7.70 7.99 4.38
CA THR A 49 7.92 9.44 4.30
C THR A 49 9.36 9.83 4.58
N SER A 50 10.02 9.15 5.53
CA SER A 50 11.46 9.35 5.82
C SER A 50 12.36 8.91 4.67
N ALA A 51 11.90 7.98 3.82
CA ALA A 51 12.60 7.57 2.59
C ALA A 51 12.27 8.47 1.38
N GLY A 52 11.55 9.58 1.58
CA GLY A 52 11.16 10.50 0.51
C GLY A 52 10.05 9.97 -0.40
N ILE A 53 9.25 9.01 0.07
CA ILE A 53 8.06 8.51 -0.63
C ILE A 53 6.85 9.30 -0.13
N PRO A 54 6.18 10.10 -1.00
CA PRO A 54 4.98 10.81 -0.59
C PRO A 54 3.83 9.83 -0.32
N VAL A 55 3.25 9.93 0.87
CA VAL A 55 2.06 9.18 1.28
C VAL A 55 0.98 10.17 1.66
N ARG A 56 -0.20 10.02 1.07
CA ARG A 56 -1.41 10.77 1.43
C ARG A 56 -2.43 9.85 2.07
N THR A 57 -3.23 10.41 2.95
CA THR A 57 -4.39 9.74 3.53
C THR A 57 -5.67 10.32 2.95
N VAL A 58 -6.69 9.48 2.81
CA VAL A 58 -7.98 9.83 2.21
C VAL A 58 -9.08 9.65 3.25
N SER A 59 -9.87 10.70 3.48
CA SER A 59 -10.96 10.73 4.46
C SER A 59 -12.32 11.17 3.88
N VAL A 60 -12.38 11.48 2.58
CA VAL A 60 -13.61 11.91 1.89
C VAL A 60 -14.67 10.81 1.79
N TYR A 61 -14.25 9.54 1.87
CA TYR A 61 -15.14 8.38 1.87
C TYR A 61 -15.29 7.79 3.28
N LYS A 62 -16.41 7.08 3.51
CA LYS A 62 -16.63 6.34 4.77
C LYS A 62 -15.53 5.29 5.02
N ILE A 63 -15.11 4.61 3.95
CA ILE A 63 -13.96 3.71 3.88
C ILE A 63 -13.35 3.77 2.46
N LEU A 64 -12.04 3.93 2.34
CA LEU A 64 -11.28 3.62 1.13
C LEU A 64 -10.84 2.16 1.21
N HIS A 65 -11.64 1.23 0.68
CA HIS A 65 -11.40 -0.21 0.85
C HIS A 65 -10.61 -0.87 -0.30
N ASP A 66 -10.00 -0.07 -1.17
CA ASP A 66 -9.19 -0.56 -2.28
C ASP A 66 -7.88 -1.17 -1.78
N LYS A 67 -7.42 -2.21 -2.47
CA LYS A 67 -6.05 -2.74 -2.35
C LYS A 67 -5.49 -2.91 -3.75
N VAL A 68 -4.76 -1.88 -4.19
CA VAL A 68 -4.34 -1.73 -5.58
C VAL A 68 -2.91 -1.21 -5.65
N ILE A 69 -2.05 -1.89 -6.40
CA ILE A 69 -0.76 -1.37 -6.85
C ILE A 69 -0.83 -1.24 -8.37
N VAL A 70 -0.43 -0.06 -8.87
CA VAL A 70 -0.18 0.15 -10.30
C VAL A 70 1.31 0.42 -10.44
N SER A 71 2.00 -0.38 -11.25
CA SER A 71 3.40 -0.17 -11.62
C SER A 71 3.48 0.19 -13.10
N ASP A 72 4.53 0.94 -13.49
CA ASP A 72 4.93 1.30 -14.88
C ASP A 72 3.83 1.79 -15.84
N GLY A 73 2.65 2.10 -15.32
CA GLY A 73 1.47 2.49 -16.09
C GLY A 73 0.78 1.35 -16.85
N ARG A 74 1.25 0.10 -16.73
CA ARG A 74 0.72 -1.03 -17.52
C ARG A 74 0.35 -2.25 -16.69
N HIS A 75 0.97 -2.39 -15.52
CA HIS A 75 0.72 -3.51 -14.63
C HIS A 75 -0.13 -3.05 -13.44
N THR A 76 -1.22 -3.78 -13.20
CA THR A 76 -2.10 -3.53 -12.06
C THR A 76 -2.28 -4.81 -11.27
N GLU A 77 -1.98 -4.71 -9.99
CA GLU A 77 -2.31 -5.69 -8.97
C GLU A 77 -3.54 -5.20 -8.20
N VAL A 78 -4.59 -6.01 -8.14
CA VAL A 78 -5.81 -5.75 -7.36
C VAL A 78 -6.23 -7.01 -6.61
N GLY A 79 -6.96 -6.85 -5.52
CA GLY A 79 -7.54 -7.99 -4.82
C GLY A 79 -8.07 -7.64 -3.44
N SER A 80 -8.21 -8.66 -2.60
CA SER A 80 -8.62 -8.48 -1.19
C SER A 80 -7.45 -8.20 -0.25
N PHE A 81 -6.22 -8.44 -0.70
CA PHE A 81 -5.01 -8.41 0.13
C PHE A 81 -4.71 -7.04 0.75
N ASN A 82 -4.94 -6.90 2.05
CA ASN A 82 -4.46 -5.72 2.79
C ASN A 82 -2.93 -5.79 2.95
N TYR A 83 -2.24 -4.65 2.92
CA TYR A 83 -0.78 -4.61 3.11
C TYR A 83 -0.40 -4.75 4.60
N SER A 84 -0.72 -5.91 5.17
CA SER A 84 -0.58 -6.26 6.58
C SER A 84 -0.09 -7.70 6.71
N ARG A 85 0.56 -8.03 7.83
CA ARG A 85 1.01 -9.41 8.08
C ARG A 85 -0.14 -10.41 8.26
N ALA A 86 -1.32 -9.96 8.69
CA ALA A 86 -2.48 -10.83 8.84
C ALA A 86 -3.01 -11.32 7.48
N ALA A 87 -3.05 -10.42 6.49
CA ALA A 87 -3.38 -10.77 5.11
C ALA A 87 -2.37 -11.76 4.50
N ASP A 88 -1.07 -11.57 4.79
CA ASP A 88 0.00 -12.44 4.32
C ASP A 88 -0.04 -13.86 4.92
N ARG A 89 -0.43 -14.00 6.20
CA ARG A 89 -0.19 -15.24 6.96
C ARG A 89 -1.42 -15.98 7.45
N SER A 90 -2.58 -15.34 7.47
CA SER A 90 -3.71 -15.86 8.26
C SER A 90 -5.07 -15.68 7.61
N ASN A 91 -5.22 -14.73 6.69
CA ASN A 91 -6.47 -14.54 5.97
C ASN A 91 -6.45 -15.31 4.65
N SER A 92 -7.61 -15.76 4.20
CA SER A 92 -7.81 -16.11 2.79
C SER A 92 -7.91 -14.81 1.99
N GLU A 93 -6.89 -14.55 1.17
CA GLU A 93 -6.81 -13.36 0.31
C GLU A 93 -6.65 -13.78 -1.15
N ASN A 94 -7.07 -12.93 -2.08
CA ASN A 94 -6.76 -13.06 -3.49
C ASN A 94 -5.96 -11.86 -3.99
N VAL A 95 -5.17 -12.11 -5.03
CA VAL A 95 -4.44 -11.12 -5.80
C VAL A 95 -4.56 -11.49 -7.27
N LEU A 96 -5.02 -10.55 -8.08
CA LEU A 96 -5.00 -10.62 -9.53
C LEU A 96 -4.00 -9.60 -10.03
N SER A 97 -3.02 -10.06 -10.82
CA SER A 97 -2.07 -9.20 -11.52
C SER A 97 -2.31 -9.31 -13.01
N SER A 98 -2.49 -8.17 -13.66
CA SER A 98 -2.66 -8.07 -15.11
C SER A 98 -1.68 -7.06 -15.70
N GLY A 99 -1.21 -7.34 -16.91
CA GLY A 99 -0.36 -6.44 -17.69
C GLY A 99 -0.99 -6.20 -19.05
N MET A 100 -1.06 -4.94 -19.48
CA MET A 100 -1.56 -4.61 -20.82
C MET A 100 -0.45 -4.90 -21.85
N THR A 101 -0.67 -5.89 -22.72
CA THR A 101 0.23 -6.17 -23.85
C THR A 101 -0.02 -5.14 -24.96
N GLN A 102 1.00 -4.42 -25.41
CA GLN A 102 0.86 -3.58 -26.61
C GLN A 102 0.81 -4.51 -27.84
N SER A 103 -0.27 -4.40 -28.62
CA SER A 103 -0.40 -4.95 -29.97
C SER A 103 0.35 -4.11 -30.99
#